data_AF-A0A948WA06-F1
#
_entry.id   AF-A0A948WA06-F1
#
_cell.length_a   1.000
_cell.length_b   1.000
_cell.length_c   1.000
_cell.angle_alpha   90.00
_cell.angle_beta   90.00
_cell.angle_gamma   90.00
#
_symmetry.space_group_name_H-M   'P 1'
#
loop_
_entity.id
_entity.type
_entity.pdbx_description
1 polymer ?
#
loop_
_entity_poly.entity_id
_entity_poly.type
_entity_poly.pdbx_seq_one_letter_code
_entity_poly.pdbx_strand_id
1 'polypeptide(L)'
;MNATDKFINTSAQIDEGATKSFANSRKVYIQGSRPDIQVPFREISLSDTPSAFGAEKNPPVMVYDTSGPYTDPKINIDIRSGLPALRAKWIAERGDTEQLAGPTSSYGLDRLHDSALDNM
;
A
#
# COMPACT_ATOMS: atom_id res chain seq x y z
N MET A 1 8.36 -8.65 32.06
CA MET A 1 8.00 -9.93 31.43
C MET A 1 7.03 -9.60 30.31
N ASN A 2 7.50 -9.49 29.08
CA ASN A 2 6.62 -9.28 27.92
C ASN A 2 6.36 -10.66 27.33
N ALA A 3 5.23 -11.27 27.69
CA ALA A 3 4.73 -12.40 26.93
C ALA A 3 4.53 -11.90 25.50
N THR A 4 5.26 -12.45 24.55
CA THR A 4 5.05 -12.17 23.14
C THR A 4 3.71 -12.81 22.80
N ASP A 5 2.66 -11.99 22.72
CA ASP A 5 1.35 -12.47 22.29
C ASP A 5 1.54 -13.21 20.96
N LYS A 6 1.09 -14.47 20.92
CA LYS A 6 1.24 -15.32 19.75
C LYS A 6 0.37 -14.70 18.65
N PHE A 7 1.02 -14.16 17.61
CA PHE A 7 0.31 -13.67 16.42
C PHE A 7 -0.54 -14.82 15.87
N ILE A 8 -1.84 -14.59 15.78
CA ILE A 8 -2.80 -15.51 15.16
C ILE A 8 -3.34 -14.84 13.90
N ASN A 9 -3.15 -15.47 12.75
CA ASN A 9 -3.61 -14.94 11.46
C ASN A 9 -5.10 -14.51 11.47
N THR A 10 -5.94 -15.27 12.19
CA THR A 10 -7.39 -15.00 12.32
C THR A 10 -7.71 -13.65 12.99
N SER A 11 -6.85 -13.13 13.86
CA SER A 11 -7.05 -11.84 14.53
C SER A 11 -6.11 -10.74 14.03
N ALA A 12 -5.44 -10.94 12.89
CA ALA A 12 -4.55 -9.94 12.33
C ALA A 12 -5.35 -8.66 11.99
N GLN A 13 -5.00 -7.56 12.62
CA GLN A 13 -5.59 -6.25 12.40
C GLN A 13 -4.50 -5.24 12.06
N ILE A 14 -4.88 -4.21 11.30
CA ILE A 14 -3.99 -3.11 10.95
C ILE A 14 -4.11 -2.04 12.02
N ASP A 15 -2.98 -1.45 12.41
CA ASP A 15 -3.01 -0.23 13.21
C ASP A 15 -3.80 0.86 12.48
N GLU A 16 -4.85 1.38 13.11
CA GLU A 16 -5.71 2.42 12.55
C GLU A 16 -4.88 3.63 12.10
N GLY A 17 -3.82 3.98 12.84
CA GLY A 17 -2.90 5.06 12.51
C GLY A 17 -2.15 4.85 11.18
N ALA A 18 -1.91 3.60 10.78
CA ALA A 18 -1.26 3.26 9.52
C ALA A 18 -2.19 3.45 8.30
N THR A 19 -3.50 3.40 8.52
CA THR A 19 -4.51 3.56 7.46
C THR A 19 -5.09 4.97 7.35
N LYS A 20 -4.82 5.82 8.34
CA LYS A 20 -5.39 7.16 8.41
C LYS A 20 -4.72 8.08 7.39
N SER A 21 -5.53 8.78 6.60
CA SER A 21 -5.05 9.88 5.76
C SER A 21 -4.42 10.98 6.60
N PHE A 22 -3.33 11.56 6.12
CA PHE A 22 -2.71 12.71 6.76
C PHE A 22 -3.68 13.91 6.78
N ALA A 23 -3.58 14.74 7.82
CA ALA A 23 -4.43 15.92 7.95
C ALA A 23 -4.33 16.83 6.72
N ASN A 24 -5.48 17.40 6.33
CA ASN A 24 -5.62 18.28 5.15
C ASN A 24 -5.02 17.71 3.86
N SER A 25 -4.89 16.39 3.78
CA SER A 25 -4.27 15.71 2.66
C SER A 25 -5.21 14.69 2.05
N ARG A 26 -5.09 14.45 0.74
CA ARG A 26 -5.72 13.31 0.07
C ARG A 26 -4.75 12.61 -0.86
N LYS A 27 -4.92 11.28 -0.98
CA LYS A 27 -4.27 10.47 -2.00
C LYS A 27 -4.78 10.89 -3.38
N VAL A 28 -3.86 11.15 -4.30
CA VAL A 28 -4.18 11.40 -5.71
C VAL A 28 -3.26 10.54 -6.58
N TYR A 29 -3.70 10.27 -7.80
CA TYR A 29 -2.92 9.50 -8.76
C TYR A 29 -2.78 10.28 -10.05
N ILE A 30 -1.57 10.28 -10.60
CA ILE A 30 -1.32 10.78 -11.95
C ILE A 30 -1.14 9.58 -12.86
N GLN A 31 -1.89 9.55 -13.95
CA GLN A 31 -1.71 8.53 -14.97
C GLN A 31 -0.32 8.70 -15.61
N GLY A 32 0.44 7.61 -15.66
CA GLY A 32 1.72 7.56 -16.35
C GLY A 32 1.57 7.36 -17.86
N SER A 33 2.56 6.71 -18.46
CA SER A 33 2.60 6.41 -19.91
C SER A 33 1.51 5.44 -20.39
N ARG A 34 0.81 4.77 -19.47
CA ARG A 34 -0.27 3.81 -19.74
C ARG A 34 -1.38 3.95 -18.70
N PRO A 35 -2.64 3.60 -19.02
CA PRO A 35 -3.79 3.79 -18.13
C PRO A 35 -3.69 3.06 -16.78
N ASP A 36 -3.02 1.92 -16.75
CA ASP A 36 -2.81 1.09 -15.56
C ASP A 36 -1.60 1.53 -14.73
N ILE A 37 -0.80 2.50 -15.18
CA ILE A 37 0.19 3.19 -14.32
C ILE A 37 -0.49 4.37 -13.64
N GLN A 38 -0.77 4.22 -12.35
CA GLN A 38 -1.31 5.27 -11.49
C GLN A 38 -0.23 5.63 -10.46
N VAL A 39 0.49 6.74 -10.69
CA VAL A 39 1.61 7.17 -9.83
C VAL A 39 1.04 7.90 -8.61
N PRO A 40 1.28 7.41 -7.38
CA PRO A 40 0.71 7.99 -6.18
C PRO A 40 1.39 9.30 -5.78
N PHE A 41 0.57 10.29 -5.47
CA PHE A 41 0.98 11.52 -4.81
C PHE A 41 0.02 11.82 -3.66
N ARG A 42 0.44 12.74 -2.81
CA ARG A 42 -0.41 13.32 -1.78
C ARG A 42 -0.61 14.79 -2.10
N GLU A 43 -1.86 15.20 -2.16
CA GLU A 43 -2.23 16.60 -2.35
C GLU A 43 -2.63 17.20 -1.00
N ILE A 44 -1.97 18.30 -0.60
CA ILE A 44 -2.20 19.02 0.65
C ILE A 44 -2.98 20.30 0.37
N SER A 45 -4.15 20.45 0.97
CA SER A 45 -4.92 21.69 0.92
C SER A 45 -4.30 22.73 1.85
N LEU A 46 -4.11 23.94 1.33
CA LEU A 46 -3.58 25.09 2.07
C LEU A 46 -4.73 26.00 2.50
N SER A 47 -4.59 26.65 3.66
CA SER A 47 -5.50 27.71 4.07
C SER A 47 -5.35 28.93 3.18
N ASP A 48 -6.41 29.72 3.02
CA ASP A 48 -6.35 30.98 2.29
C ASP A 48 -5.40 31.99 2.96
N THR A 49 -4.75 32.84 2.17
CA THR A 49 -3.91 33.93 2.68
C THR A 49 -4.80 35.15 2.95
N PRO A 50 -4.86 35.70 4.19
CA PRO A 50 -5.59 36.93 4.45
C PRO A 50 -4.99 38.12 3.68
N SER A 51 -5.83 38.94 3.05
CA SER A 51 -5.43 40.16 2.34
C SER A 51 -6.36 41.33 2.67
N ALA A 52 -5.95 42.55 2.32
CA ALA A 52 -6.72 43.77 2.59
C ALA A 52 -8.11 43.78 1.90
N PHE A 53 -8.31 42.99 0.84
CA PHE A 53 -9.55 42.96 0.05
C PHE A 53 -10.23 41.58 0.05
N GLY A 54 -9.96 40.74 1.05
CA GLY A 54 -10.53 39.39 1.18
C GLY A 54 -9.44 38.33 1.38
N ALA A 55 -9.76 37.07 1.12
CA ALA A 55 -8.81 35.97 1.26
C ALA A 55 -8.35 35.47 -0.13
N GLU A 56 -7.04 35.32 -0.31
CA GLU A 56 -6.45 34.76 -1.52
C GLU A 56 -6.39 33.23 -1.41
N LYS A 57 -6.96 32.52 -2.39
CA LYS A 57 -6.95 31.06 -2.44
C LYS A 57 -5.56 30.55 -2.80
N ASN A 58 -4.97 29.75 -1.91
CA ASN A 58 -3.73 29.04 -2.22
C ASN A 58 -4.02 27.75 -2.99
N PRO A 59 -3.34 27.48 -4.11
CA PRO A 59 -3.43 26.19 -4.76
C PRO A 59 -2.87 25.10 -3.83
N PRO A 60 -3.38 23.88 -3.94
CA PRO A 60 -2.87 22.77 -3.14
C PRO A 60 -1.43 22.41 -3.53
N VAL A 61 -0.68 21.87 -2.57
CA VAL A 61 0.70 21.41 -2.79
C VAL A 61 0.71 19.91 -2.99
N MET A 62 1.29 19.47 -4.10
CA MET A 62 1.45 18.05 -4.42
C MET A 62 2.84 17.58 -3.96
N VAL A 63 2.88 16.46 -3.23
CA VAL A 63 4.12 15.87 -2.71
C VAL A 63 4.19 14.38 -3.01
N TYR A 64 5.41 13.86 -3.02
CA TYR A 64 5.67 12.42 -3.14
C TYR A 64 5.06 11.65 -1.96
N ASP A 65 4.47 10.49 -2.24
CA ASP A 65 3.73 9.73 -1.24
C ASP A 65 4.04 8.23 -1.26
N THR A 66 4.84 7.79 -0.29
CA THR A 66 5.29 6.40 -0.11
C THR A 66 4.35 5.55 0.73
N SER A 67 3.25 6.10 1.23
CA SER A 67 2.28 5.37 2.06
C SER A 67 1.60 4.18 1.36
N GLY A 68 1.67 4.12 0.03
CA GLY A 68 1.02 3.08 -0.76
C GLY A 68 -0.51 3.07 -0.61
N PRO A 69 -1.16 1.91 -0.81
CA PRO A 69 -2.62 1.76 -0.68
C PRO A 69 -3.18 2.01 0.72
N TYR A 70 -2.34 1.98 1.76
CA TYR A 70 -2.79 2.04 3.15
C TYR A 70 -3.54 3.32 3.50
N THR A 71 -3.16 4.46 2.92
CA THR A 71 -3.84 5.73 3.16
C THR A 71 -4.85 6.09 2.07
N ASP A 72 -5.15 5.17 1.15
CA ASP A 72 -6.16 5.38 0.13
C ASP A 72 -7.54 4.95 0.66
N PRO A 73 -8.48 5.89 0.93
CA PRO A 73 -9.78 5.54 1.50
C PRO A 73 -10.66 4.71 0.56
N LYS A 74 -10.27 4.55 -0.71
CA LYS A 74 -10.99 3.73 -1.69
C LYS A 74 -10.54 2.27 -1.67
N ILE A 75 -9.47 1.93 -0.96
CA ILE A 75 -8.89 0.60 -0.93
C ILE A 75 -9.12 -0.02 0.45
N ASN A 76 -9.85 -1.13 0.49
CA ASN A 76 -9.95 -1.92 1.70
C ASN A 76 -8.72 -2.83 1.81
N ILE A 77 -7.94 -2.69 2.88
CA ILE A 77 -6.71 -3.47 3.08
C ILE A 77 -7.00 -4.71 3.92
N ASP A 78 -6.74 -5.88 3.36
CA ASP A 78 -6.64 -7.13 4.12
C ASP A 78 -5.18 -7.60 4.11
N ILE A 79 -4.48 -7.41 5.23
CA ILE A 79 -3.06 -7.80 5.38
C ILE A 79 -2.84 -9.29 5.20
N ARG A 80 -3.86 -10.13 5.39
CA ARG A 80 -3.78 -11.58 5.20
C ARG A 80 -3.79 -11.96 3.72
N SER A 81 -4.45 -11.13 2.91
CA SER A 81 -4.49 -11.28 1.44
C SER A 81 -3.28 -10.62 0.76
N GLY A 82 -2.57 -9.74 1.46
CA GLY A 82 -1.49 -8.94 0.89
C GLY A 82 -2.00 -7.80 0.00
N LEU A 83 -1.05 -7.04 -0.56
CA LEU A 83 -1.39 -5.94 -1.48
C LEU A 83 -1.65 -6.45 -2.90
N PRO A 84 -2.49 -5.74 -3.69
CA PRO A 84 -2.67 -6.04 -5.10
C PRO A 84 -1.35 -6.05 -5.86
N ALA A 85 -1.12 -7.10 -6.65
CA ALA A 85 0.09 -7.23 -7.47
C ALA A 85 0.03 -6.36 -8.74
N LEU A 86 0.00 -5.03 -8.58
CA LEU A 86 -0.22 -4.04 -9.66
C LEU A 86 0.72 -4.23 -10.87
N ARG A 87 1.95 -4.71 -10.61
CA ARG A 87 3.00 -4.88 -11.63
C ARG A 87 3.01 -6.24 -12.31
N ALA A 88 2.17 -7.20 -11.87
CA ALA A 88 2.21 -8.58 -12.37
C ALA A 88 2.05 -8.63 -13.89
N LYS A 89 1.07 -7.89 -14.44
CA LYS A 89 0.85 -7.81 -15.88
C LYS A 89 2.06 -7.23 -16.63
N TRP A 90 2.68 -6.17 -16.09
CA TRP A 90 3.85 -5.53 -16.73
C TRP A 90 5.06 -6.45 -16.76
N ILE A 91 5.20 -7.32 -15.76
CA ILE A 91 6.25 -8.33 -15.70
C ILE A 91 6.00 -9.40 -16.75
N ALA A 92 4.80 -9.96 -16.81
CA ALA A 92 4.42 -10.97 -17.80
C ALA A 92 4.58 -10.46 -19.25
N GLU A 93 4.20 -9.20 -19.51
CA GLU A 93 4.29 -8.57 -20.82
C GLU A 93 5.72 -8.46 -21.38
N ARG A 94 6.76 -8.49 -20.54
CA ARG A 94 8.16 -8.45 -21.02
C ARG A 94 8.63 -9.77 -21.62
N GLY A 95 7.98 -10.88 -21.30
CA GLY A 95 8.38 -12.21 -21.79
C GLY A 95 9.76 -12.66 -21.29
N ASP A 96 10.24 -12.08 -20.19
CA ASP A 96 11.59 -12.30 -19.64
C ASP A 96 11.59 -13.08 -18.32
N THR A 97 10.46 -13.70 -17.96
CA THR A 97 10.27 -14.46 -16.72
C THR A 97 9.55 -15.78 -16.94
N GLU A 98 9.85 -16.78 -16.12
CA GLU A 98 9.13 -18.06 -16.04
C GLU A 98 8.43 -18.19 -14.68
N GLN A 99 7.18 -18.67 -14.67
CA GLN A 99 6.44 -18.95 -13.45
C GLN A 99 6.76 -20.37 -12.98
N LEU A 100 7.37 -20.49 -11.80
CA LEU A 100 7.61 -21.78 -11.17
C LEU A 100 6.33 -22.31 -10.51
N ALA A 101 6.21 -23.65 -10.45
CA ALA A 101 5.09 -24.33 -9.78
C ALA A 101 5.11 -24.20 -8.26
N GLY A 102 6.25 -23.81 -7.66
CA GLY A 102 6.42 -23.65 -6.23
C GLY A 102 7.85 -23.29 -5.84
N PRO A 103 8.15 -23.30 -4.52
CA PRO A 103 9.51 -23.11 -4.01
C PRO A 103 10.47 -24.17 -4.54
N THR A 104 11.69 -23.78 -4.90
CA THR A 104 12.73 -24.69 -5.41
C THR A 104 13.96 -24.78 -4.50
N SER A 105 14.08 -23.90 -3.50
CA SER A 105 15.15 -23.99 -2.51
C SER A 105 14.85 -25.07 -1.48
N SER A 106 15.89 -25.70 -0.91
CA SER A 106 15.73 -26.69 0.18
C SER A 106 14.92 -26.12 1.33
N TYR A 107 15.27 -24.91 1.78
CA TYR A 107 14.53 -24.20 2.82
C TYR A 107 13.05 -23.99 2.45
N GLY A 108 12.75 -23.58 1.21
CA GLY A 108 11.37 -23.35 0.78
C GLY A 108 10.54 -24.64 0.77
N LEU A 109 11.13 -25.75 0.36
CA LEU A 109 10.51 -27.08 0.40
C LEU A 109 10.30 -27.56 1.84
N ASP A 110 11.31 -27.43 2.69
CA ASP A 110 11.24 -27.80 4.10
C ASP A 110 10.10 -27.04 4.82
N ARG A 111 9.97 -25.73 4.56
CA ARG A 111 8.89 -24.91 5.12
C ARG A 111 7.52 -25.27 4.55
N LEU A 112 7.42 -25.60 3.26
CA LEU A 112 6.15 -25.98 2.64
C LEU A 112 5.61 -27.30 3.22
N HIS A 113 6.49 -28.21 3.63
CA HIS A 113 6.12 -29.53 4.17
C HIS A 113 6.07 -29.56 5.71
N ASP A 114 6.30 -28.43 6.37
CA ASP A 114 6.27 -28.31 7.82
C ASP A 114 4.83 -28.11 8.33
N SER A 115 4.19 -29.21 8.72
CA SER A 115 2.81 -29.20 9.26
C SER A 115 2.65 -28.39 10.54
N ALA A 116 3.75 -28.02 11.22
CA ALA A 116 3.66 -27.12 12.38
C ALA A 116 3.24 -25.70 11.98
N LEU A 117 3.31 -25.34 10.69
CA LEU A 117 2.96 -24.02 10.16
C LEU A 117 1.51 -23.87 9.71
N ASP A 118 0.78 -24.97 9.58
CA ASP A 118 -0.61 -24.95 9.10
C ASP A 118 -1.55 -24.09 9.97
N ASN A 119 -1.14 -23.80 11.21
CA ASN A 119 -1.94 -23.08 12.21
C ASN A 119 -1.25 -21.78 12.73
N MET A 120 -0.29 -21.23 11.99
CA MET A 120 0.25 -19.88 12.25
C MET A 120 -0.60 -18.80 11.56
#